data_AF-A0A8D9UES6-F1
#
_entry.id   AF-A0A8D9UES6-F1
#
_cell.length_a   1.000
_cell.length_b   1.000
_cell.length_c   1.000
_cell.angle_alpha   90.00
_cell.angle_beta   90.00
_cell.angle_gamma   90.00
#
_symmetry.space_group_name_H-M   'P 1'
#
loop_
_entity.id
_entity.type
_entity.pdbx_description
1 polymer ?
#
loop_
_entity_poly.entity_id
_entity_poly.type
_entity_poly.pdbx_seq_one_letter_code
_entity_poly.pdbx_strand_id
1 'polypeptide(L)'
;MSDDNVIKLGGKSRGKLRGKSDENNKNEEVCCSFCGRSNEEVLKMVKGPGVNICSECVMIAVQYLILQDRMLSSDAQKILDAFWHKN
;
A
#
# COMPACT_ATOMS: atom_id res chain seq x y z
N MET A 1 7.41 -1.30 18.19
CA MET A 1 7.95 -0.46 17.10
C MET A 1 7.65 -1.22 15.82
N SER A 2 6.47 -1.03 15.20
CA SER A 2 6.03 -1.94 14.12
C SER A 2 5.15 -1.33 13.02
N ASP A 3 4.80 -0.03 13.07
CA ASP A 3 3.87 0.58 12.09
C ASP A 3 4.52 1.68 11.21
N ASP A 4 5.81 1.96 11.37
CA ASP A 4 6.50 3.05 10.65
C ASP A 4 6.59 2.81 9.12
N ASN A 5 6.37 1.57 8.69
CA ASN A 5 6.39 1.21 7.28
C ASN A 5 5.02 1.27 6.57
N VAL A 6 3.94 1.63 7.27
CA VAL A 6 2.58 1.72 6.70
C VAL A 6 2.19 3.18 6.42
N ILE A 7 2.10 3.55 5.15
CA ILE A 7 1.61 4.86 4.68
C ILE A 7 0.09 4.79 4.51
N LYS A 8 -0.66 5.64 5.22
CA LYS A 8 -2.14 5.70 5.12
C LYS A 8 -2.58 6.78 4.13
N LEU A 9 -3.23 6.38 3.05
CA LEU A 9 -3.85 7.29 2.07
C LEU A 9 -5.32 7.56 2.45
N GLY A 10 -5.61 8.78 2.90
CA GLY A 10 -6.98 9.26 3.14
C GLY A 10 -7.26 9.65 4.59
N GLY A 11 -8.00 10.76 4.76
CA GLY A 11 -8.46 11.28 6.04
C GLY A 11 -9.96 11.58 6.02
N LYS A 12 -10.62 11.23 7.13
CA LYS A 12 -12.05 11.38 7.52
C LYS A 12 -12.99 10.23 7.16
N SER A 13 -12.96 9.22 8.03
CA SER A 13 -13.90 8.12 8.16
C SER A 13 -15.33 8.59 8.50
N ARG A 14 -16.30 8.30 7.63
CA ARG A 14 -17.71 8.08 8.02
C ARG A 14 -18.28 6.90 7.24
N GLY A 15 -17.96 5.69 7.68
CA GLY A 15 -18.49 4.46 7.11
C GLY A 15 -18.04 3.24 7.91
N LYS A 16 -18.91 2.74 8.77
CA LYS A 16 -18.73 1.52 9.55
C LYS A 16 -18.86 0.31 8.62
N LEU A 17 -17.75 -0.30 8.23
CA LEU A 17 -17.75 -1.61 7.57
C LEU A 17 -17.50 -2.69 8.62
N ARG A 18 -18.50 -3.56 8.79
CA ARG A 18 -18.47 -4.73 9.67
C ARG A 18 -17.48 -5.74 9.11
N GLY A 19 -16.37 -5.95 9.81
CA GLY A 19 -15.61 -7.20 9.85
C GLY A 19 -15.60 -7.68 11.29
N LYS A 20 -16.12 -8.88 11.56
CA LYS A 20 -15.95 -9.58 12.83
C LYS A 20 -14.62 -10.32 12.75
N SER A 21 -13.68 -10.01 13.64
CA SER A 21 -12.59 -10.91 13.99
C SER A 21 -12.02 -10.45 15.33
N ASP A 22 -12.32 -11.29 16.31
CA ASP A 22 -11.79 -11.51 17.65
C ASP A 22 -10.81 -10.50 18.28
N GLU A 23 -11.21 -10.19 19.51
CA GLU A 23 -10.52 -9.43 20.54
C GLU A 23 -9.23 -10.14 20.97
N ASN A 24 -8.08 -9.54 20.61
CA ASN A 24 -6.79 -9.50 21.35
C ASN A 24 -5.55 -9.44 20.41
N ASN A 25 -5.25 -8.30 19.80
CA ASN A 25 -3.87 -7.80 19.72
C ASN A 25 -3.84 -6.33 19.28
N LYS A 26 -2.92 -5.53 19.84
CA LYS A 26 -2.87 -4.07 19.70
C LYS A 26 -2.23 -3.55 18.40
N ASN A 27 -2.18 -4.35 17.33
CA ASN A 27 -1.76 -3.93 16.00
C ASN A 27 -2.74 -4.51 14.97
N GLU A 28 -3.45 -3.67 14.22
CA GLU A 28 -4.16 -4.13 13.02
C GLU A 28 -3.09 -4.56 12.01
N GLU A 29 -2.77 -5.85 11.94
CA GLU A 29 -1.94 -6.41 10.88
C GLU A 29 -2.58 -6.08 9.53
N VAL A 30 -1.84 -5.40 8.65
CA VAL A 30 -2.33 -4.97 7.34
C VAL A 30 -1.68 -5.84 6.28
N CYS A 31 -2.48 -6.58 5.51
CA CYS A 31 -1.96 -7.41 4.42
C CYS A 31 -2.09 -6.71 3.06
N CYS A 32 -1.12 -6.97 2.18
CA CYS A 32 -1.18 -6.55 0.77
C CYS A 32 -2.31 -7.28 0.05
N SER A 33 -3.18 -6.55 -0.63
CA SER A 33 -4.30 -7.11 -1.38
C SER A 33 -3.88 -7.89 -2.64
N PHE A 34 -2.60 -7.82 -3.03
CA PHE A 34 -2.08 -8.43 -4.25
C PHE A 34 -1.27 -9.70 -3.97
N CYS A 35 -0.33 -9.65 -3.02
CA CYS A 35 0.54 -10.78 -2.68
C CYS A 35 0.16 -11.49 -1.37
N GLY A 36 -0.72 -10.91 -0.56
CA GLY A 36 -1.17 -11.49 0.72
C GLY A 36 -0.22 -11.32 1.91
N ARG A 37 1.01 -10.85 1.70
CA ARG A 37 2.01 -10.64 2.77
C ARG A 37 1.57 -9.57 3.78
N SER A 38 1.93 -9.75 5.05
CA SER A 38 1.66 -8.78 6.11
C SER A 38 2.58 -7.56 6.02
N ASN A 39 2.26 -6.50 6.77
CA ASN A 39 3.12 -5.31 6.82
C ASN A 39 4.47 -5.60 7.47
N GLU A 40 4.59 -6.62 8.32
CA GLU A 40 5.87 -7.00 8.94
C GLU A 40 6.81 -7.71 7.94
N GLU A 41 6.25 -8.35 6.92
CA GLU A 41 6.99 -9.09 5.88
C GLU A 41 7.45 -8.21 4.72
N VAL A 42 7.08 -6.92 4.68
CA VAL A 42 7.35 -6.03 3.55
C VAL A 42 8.06 -4.75 3.97
N LEU A 43 8.85 -4.17 3.06
CA LEU A 43 9.63 -2.96 3.35
C LEU A 43 8.73 -1.73 3.60
N LYS A 44 7.70 -1.55 2.78
CA LYS A 44 6.69 -0.49 2.92
C LYS A 44 5.33 -1.00 2.45
N MET A 45 4.28 -0.52 3.10
CA MET A 45 2.87 -0.80 2.79
C MET A 45 2.14 0.52 2.60
N VAL A 46 1.25 0.59 1.61
CA VAL A 46 0.32 1.70 1.41
C VAL A 46 -1.09 1.20 1.71
N LYS A 47 -1.72 1.73 2.76
CA LYS A 47 -3.12 1.43 3.17
C LYS A 47 -4.05 2.48 2.58
N GLY A 48 -4.93 2.08 1.66
CA GLY A 48 -5.95 2.92 1.06
C GLY A 48 -7.38 2.50 1.45
N PRO A 49 -8.41 3.23 0.99
CA PRO A 49 -9.80 2.85 1.23
C PRO A 49 -10.14 1.52 0.55
N GLY A 50 -10.17 0.44 1.32
CA GLY A 50 -10.58 -0.90 0.84
C GLY A 50 -9.50 -1.69 0.11
N VAL A 51 -8.28 -1.17 -0.03
CA VAL A 51 -7.16 -1.85 -0.70
C VAL A 51 -5.83 -1.44 -0.09
N ASN A 52 -4.92 -2.41 0.04
CA ASN A 52 -3.55 -2.16 0.49
C ASN A 52 -2.56 -2.72 -0.53
N ILE A 53 -1.43 -2.07 -0.72
CA ILE A 53 -0.39 -2.51 -1.66
C ILE A 53 1.01 -2.35 -1.05
N CYS A 54 1.83 -3.39 -1.15
CA CYS A 54 3.23 -3.33 -0.69
C CYS A 54 4.17 -2.81 -1.78
N SER A 55 5.37 -2.39 -1.37
CA SER A 55 6.40 -1.84 -2.27
C SER A 55 6.78 -2.77 -3.43
N GLU A 56 6.87 -4.09 -3.20
CA GLU A 56 7.20 -5.05 -4.26
C GLU A 56 6.11 -5.12 -5.33
N CYS A 57 4.83 -5.15 -4.91
CA CYS A 57 3.70 -5.14 -5.85
C CYS A 57 3.62 -3.83 -6.64
N VAL A 58 3.97 -2.69 -6.02
CA VAL A 58 4.07 -1.42 -6.75
C VAL A 58 5.15 -1.49 -7.82
N MET A 59 6.33 -2.03 -7.53
CA MET A 59 7.40 -2.17 -8.53
C MET A 59 6.99 -3.04 -9.71
N ILE A 60 6.34 -4.18 -9.45
CA ILE A 60 5.85 -5.07 -10.51
C ILE A 60 4.80 -4.34 -11.37
N ALA A 61 3.87 -3.63 -10.73
CA ALA A 61 2.85 -2.85 -11.45
C ALA A 61 3.47 -1.77 -12.34
N VAL A 62 4.43 -1.00 -11.80
CA VAL A 62 5.16 0.03 -12.58
C VAL A 62 5.94 -0.62 -13.74
N GLN A 63 6.61 -1.74 -13.49
CA GLN A 63 7.34 -2.47 -14.54
C GLN A 63 6.42 -2.89 -15.68
N TYR A 64 5.23 -3.40 -15.36
CA TYR A 64 4.21 -3.78 -16.34
C TYR A 64 3.71 -2.57 -17.14
N LEU A 65 3.36 -1.47 -16.46
CA LEU A 65 2.87 -0.23 -17.10
C LEU A 65 3.90 0.33 -18.11
N ILE A 66 5.19 0.28 -17.78
CA ILE A 66 6.26 0.75 -18.66
C ILE A 66 6.43 -0.16 -19.88
N LEU A 67 6.47 -1.48 -19.68
CA LEU A 67 6.78 -2.43 -20.76
C LEU A 67 5.60 -2.74 -21.67
N GLN A 68 4.39 -2.85 -21.12
CA GLN A 68 3.21 -3.31 -21.86
C GLN A 68 2.31 -2.14 -22.25
N ASP A 69 1.98 -1.27 -21.29
CA ASP A 69 1.04 -0.15 -21.52
C ASP A 69 1.71 1.11 -22.08
N ARG A 70 3.00 1.01 -22.47
CA ARG A 70 3.82 2.09 -23.06
C ARG A 70 3.83 3.37 -22.22
N MET A 71 3.77 3.24 -20.89
CA MET A 71 3.95 4.37 -20.00
C MET A 71 5.37 4.92 -20.12
N LEU A 72 5.51 6.22 -20.36
CA LEU A 72 6.83 6.86 -20.39
C LEU A 72 7.49 6.77 -19.01
N SER A 73 8.78 6.44 -18.98
CA SER A 73 9.55 6.34 -17.72
C SER A 73 9.52 7.64 -16.91
N SER A 74 9.43 8.79 -17.57
CA SER A 74 9.27 10.10 -16.94
C SER A 74 7.94 10.26 -16.20
N ASP A 75 6.86 9.66 -16.70
CA ASP A 75 5.55 9.70 -16.04
C ASP A 75 5.51 8.70 -14.87
N ALA A 76 6.12 7.52 -15.03
CA ALA A 76 6.29 6.58 -13.92
C ALA A 76 7.10 7.19 -12.78
N GLN A 77 8.17 7.94 -13.10
CA GLN A 77 8.98 8.63 -12.12
C GLN A 77 8.17 9.69 -11.36
N LYS A 78 7.38 10.53 -12.04
CA LYS A 78 6.50 11.53 -11.39
C LYS A 78 5.53 10.89 -10.41
N ILE A 79 4.96 9.73 -10.78
CA ILE A 79 4.04 8.98 -9.90
C ILE A 79 4.80 8.48 -8.66
N LEU A 80 5.94 7.83 -8.85
CA LEU A 80 6.77 7.32 -7.76
C LEU A 80 7.23 8.43 -6.82
N ASP A 81 7.64 9.58 -7.36
CA ASP A 81 8.01 10.75 -6.57
C ASP A 81 6.80 11.24 -5.75
N ALA A 82 5.63 11.41 -6.37
CA ALA A 82 4.43 11.84 -5.64
C ALA A 82 4.06 10.90 -4.48
N PHE A 83 4.35 9.60 -4.58
CA PHE A 83 4.08 8.61 -3.55
C PHE A 83 5.17 8.50 -2.48
N TRP A 84 6.45 8.57 -2.83
CA TRP A 84 7.57 8.30 -1.92
C TRP A 84 8.30 9.55 -1.39
N HIS A 85 8.03 10.75 -1.91
CA HIS A 85 8.77 11.97 -1.52
C HIS A 85 8.22 12.72 -0.31
N LYS A 86 7.27 12.13 0.44
CA LYS A 86 6.72 12.74 1.65
C LYS A 86 7.43 12.23 2.89
N ASN A 87 8.61 12.80 3.14
CA ASN A 87 9.27 12.82 4.45
C ASN A 87 9.21 14.25 4.98
#